data_AF-A0A1I4GRJ0-F1
#
_entry.id   AF-A0A1I4GRJ0-F1
#
_cell.length_a   1.000
_cell.length_b   1.000
_cell.length_c   1.000
_cell.angle_alpha   90.00
_cell.angle_beta   90.00
_cell.angle_gamma   90.00
#
_symmetry.space_group_name_H-M   'P 1'
#
loop_
_entity.id
_entity.type
_entity.pdbx_description
1 polymer ?
#
loop_
_entity_poly.entity_id
_entity_poly.type
_entity_poly.pdbx_seq_one_letter_code
_entity_poly.pdbx_strand_id
1 'polypeptide(L)' 'MESWKQRIGQLAIQRGILNDPQWLERLDDSMPVWAVLELMLQLSEKLEPETNSYD' A
#
# COMPACT_ATOMS: atom_id res chain seq x y z
N MET A 1 17.50 10.33 2.45
CA MET A 1 16.07 10.03 2.28
C MET A 1 15.26 11.10 3.02
N GLU A 2 14.29 11.72 2.35
CA GLU A 2 13.52 12.83 2.92
C GLU A 2 12.56 12.34 4.01
N SER A 3 12.44 13.08 5.11
CA SER A 3 11.66 12.67 6.31
C SER A 3 10.17 12.45 6.05
N TRP A 4 9.61 13.16 5.06
CA TRP A 4 8.19 13.03 4.69
C TRP A 4 7.91 11.71 3.96
N LYS A 5 8.85 11.21 3.14
CA LYS A 5 8.70 9.93 2.42
C LYS A 5 8.64 8.75 3.39
N GLN A 6 9.51 8.73 4.40
CA GLN A 6 9.51 7.69 5.43
C GLN A 6 8.19 7.67 6.23
N ARG A 7 7.63 8.84 6.56
CA ARG A 7 6.32 8.93 7.22
C ARG A 7 5.20 8.33 6.37
N ILE A 8 5.18 8.62 5.07
CA ILE A 8 4.19 8.06 4.14
C ILE A 8 4.35 6.54 4.04
N GLY A 9 5.58 6.03 3.89
CA GLY A 9 5.86 4.60 3.86
C GLY A 9 5.43 3.88 5.13
N GLN A 10 5.70 4.46 6.31
CA GLN A 10 5.28 3.88 7.59
C GLN A 10 3.75 3.84 7.72
N LEU A 11 3.06 4.91 7.30
CA LEU A 11 1.60 4.93 7.27
C LEU A 11 1.02 3.91 6.30
N ALA A 12 1.66 3.68 5.15
CA ALA A 12 1.24 2.69 4.19
C ALA A 12 1.40 1.26 4.74
N ILE A 13 2.47 0.97 5.48
CA ILE A 13 2.63 -0.31 6.18
C ILE A 13 1.59 -0.49 7.27
N GLN A 14 1.39 0.53 8.12
CA GLN A 14 0.38 0.47 9.19
C GLN A 14 -1.04 0.25 8.65
N ARG A 15 -1.34 0.79 7.46
CA ARG A 15 -2.63 0.58 6.80
C ARG A 15 -2.70 -0.74 6.04
N GLY A 16 -1.67 -1.57 6.05
CA GLY A 16 -1.60 -2.81 5.27
C GLY A 16 -1.73 -2.56 3.77
N ILE A 17 -1.30 -1.38 3.31
CA ILE A 17 -1.15 -1.05 1.89
C ILE A 17 0.21 -1.59 1.44
N LEU A 18 1.27 -1.38 2.23
CA LEU A 18 2.56 -2.02 1.99
C LEU A 18 2.71 -3.25 2.89
N ASN A 19 2.87 -4.41 2.28
CA ASN A 19 2.98 -5.69 2.98
C ASN A 19 4.42 -5.99 3.46
N ASP A 20 5.43 -5.35 2.85
CA ASP A 20 6.85 -5.61 3.14
C ASP A 20 7.57 -4.36 3.70
N PRO A 21 8.16 -4.44 4.91
CA PRO A 21 8.98 -3.37 5.49
C PRO A 21 10.20 -2.97 4.67
N GLN A 22 10.75 -3.83 3.82
CA GLN A 22 11.91 -3.52 2.97
C GLN A 22 11.64 -2.36 2.00
N TRP A 23 10.37 -2.10 1.67
CA TRP A 23 10.01 -0.94 0.86
C TRP A 23 10.36 0.39 1.51
N LEU A 24 10.43 0.46 2.85
CA LEU A 24 10.87 1.66 3.57
C LEU A 24 12.32 2.03 3.26
N GLU A 25 13.16 1.03 3.02
CA GLU A 25 14.59 1.22 2.72
C GLU A 25 14.81 1.61 1.25
N ARG A 26 13.79 1.42 0.40
CA ARG A 26 13.86 1.59 -1.05
C ARG A 26 12.81 2.55 -1.61
N LEU A 27 12.35 3.50 -0.80
CA LEU A 27 11.33 4.50 -1.20
C LEU A 27 11.76 5.43 -2.35
N ASP A 28 13.08 5.56 -2.57
CA ASP A 28 13.63 6.35 -3.67
C ASP A 28 13.83 5.51 -4.96
N ASP A 29 13.63 4.20 -4.90
CA ASP A 29 13.71 3.30 -6.05
C ASP A 29 12.37 3.18 -6.80
N SER A 30 12.45 2.85 -8.08
CA SER A 30 11.25 2.48 -8.84
C SER A 30 10.65 1.17 -8.31
N MET A 31 9.37 1.18 -7.97
CA MET A 31 8.65 -0.03 -7.60
C MET A 31 8.50 -0.96 -8.82
N PRO A 32 8.66 -2.29 -8.64
CA PRO A 32 8.42 -3.25 -9.70
C PRO A 32 6.93 -3.31 -10.02
N VAL A 33 6.62 -3.60 -11.30
CA VAL A 33 5.24 -3.59 -11.81
C VAL A 33 4.32 -4.51 -11.01
N TRP A 34 4.79 -5.70 -10.62
CA TRP A 34 3.98 -6.65 -9.85
C TRP A 34 3.54 -6.08 -8.49
N ALA A 35 4.39 -5.29 -7.82
CA ALA A 35 4.06 -4.68 -6.53
C ALA A 35 3.00 -3.58 -6.71
N VAL A 36 3.10 -2.80 -7.79
CA VAL A 36 2.08 -1.80 -8.13
C VAL A 36 0.72 -2.46 -8.41
N LEU A 37 0.72 -3.61 -9.10
CA LEU A 37 -0.51 -4.37 -9.35
C LEU A 37 -1.13 -4.91 -8.06
N GLU A 38 -0.32 -5.47 -7.15
CA GLU A 38 -0.78 -5.91 -5.83
C GLU A 38 -1.42 -4.77 -5.03
N LEU A 39 -0.77 -3.60 -5.00
CA LEU A 39 -1.30 -2.39 -4.36
C LEU A 39 -2.65 -1.98 -4.95
N MET A 40 -2.81 -2.03 -6.27
CA MET A 40 -4.07 -1.70 -6.92
C MET A 40 -5.19 -2.70 -6.60
N LEU A 41 -4.87 -3.99 -6.53
CA LEU A 41 -5.84 -5.02 -6.14
C LEU A 41 -6.30 -4.80 -4.69
N GLN A 42 -5.38 -4.61 -3.75
CA GLN A 42 -5.71 -4.32 -2.35
C GLN A 42 -6.52 -3.04 -2.18
N LEU A 43 -6.22 -2.01 -2.99
CA LEU A 43 -7.00 -0.78 -3.00
C LEU A 43 -8.42 -1.05 -3.54
N SER A 44 -8.56 -1.84 -4.61
CA SER A 44 -9.86 -2.23 -5.16
C SER A 44 -10.69 -2.98 -4.12
N GLU A 45 -10.11 -3.97 -3.44
CA GLU A 45 -10.77 -4.74 -2.38
C GLU A 45 -11.20 -3.86 -1.19
N LYS A 46 -10.40 -2.85 -0.84
CA LYS A 46 -10.75 -1.90 0.24
C LYS A 46 -11.77 -0.84 -0.16
N LEU A 47 -11.83 -0.49 -1.45
CA LEU A 47 -12.76 0.49 -1.98
C LEU A 47 -14.10 -0.11 -2.34
N GLU A 48 -14.18 -1.41 -2.56
CA GLU A 48 -15.46 -2.12 -2.58
C GLU A 48 -16.08 -1.97 -1.19
N PRO A 49 -17.18 -1.19 -1.06
CA PRO A 49 -17.92 -1.21 0.19
C PRO A 49 -18.39 -2.64 0.40
N GLU A 50 -18.27 -3.15 1.63
CA GLU A 50 -19.02 -4.33 2.05
C GLU A 50 -20.51 -4.02 1.79
N THR A 51 -20.99 -4.37 0.60
CA THR A 51 -22.41 -4.48 0.28
C THR A 51 -22.87 -5.77 0.95
N ASN A 52 -22.73 -5.82 2.28
CA ASN A 52 -23.52 -6.67 3.15
C ASN A 52 -24.96 -6.10 3.15
N SER A 53 -25.58 -6.08 1.97
CA SER A 53 -27.03 -6.07 1.84
C SER A 53 -27.45 -7.53 1.81
N TYR A 54 -27.35 -8.18 2.96
CA TYR A 54 -28.20 -9.34 3.20
C TYR A 54 -29.63 -8.81 3.26
N ASP A 55 -30.36 -9.02 2.16
CA ASP A 55 -31.82 -9.01 2.15
C ASP A 55 -32.34 -10.17 3.02
#